data_AF-A0A1Q7KY88-F1
#
_entry.id   AF-A0A1Q7KY88-F1
#
_cell.length_a   1.000
_cell.length_b   1.000
_cell.length_c   1.000
_cell.angle_alpha   90.00
_cell.angle_beta   90.00
_cell.angle_gamma   90.00
#
_symmetry.space_group_name_H-M   'P 1'
#
loop_
_entity.id
_entity.type
_entity.pdbx_description
1 polymer ?
#
loop_
_entity_poly.entity_id
_entity_poly.type
_entity_poly.pdbx_seq_one_letter_code
_entity_poly.pdbx_strand_id
1 'polypeptide(L)'
;MPTRTTITRNDYRCSIERNQSGKYCLRLRVNYPRHAWTLSVYFLASSFDRAMKKLEEALDFLQRHEEKLWFWGVDRAEDMGFSAEFLKEAGMRLDRRAEFPKRATSVSLAPEREVPASILGPMRRGLAESVEMVRSAAAGD
;
A
#
# COMPACT_ATOMS: atom_id res chain seq x y z
N MET A 1 12.42 -10.05 -35.20
CA MET A 1 11.56 -10.64 -34.14
C MET A 1 11.13 -9.52 -33.22
N PRO A 2 9.84 -9.23 -33.01
CA PRO A 2 9.45 -8.27 -32.00
C PRO A 2 9.71 -8.89 -30.63
N THR A 3 10.69 -8.37 -29.89
CA THR A 3 10.87 -8.67 -28.47
C THR A 3 9.57 -8.34 -27.76
N ARG A 4 8.89 -9.37 -27.26
CA ARG A 4 7.68 -9.25 -26.46
C ARG A 4 8.07 -8.51 -25.18
N THR A 5 7.90 -7.18 -25.14
CA THR A 5 8.13 -6.37 -23.96
C THR A 5 7.19 -6.90 -22.88
N THR A 6 7.73 -7.67 -21.94
CA THR A 6 6.98 -8.09 -20.77
C THR A 6 6.66 -6.82 -19.99
N ILE A 7 5.38 -6.45 -19.93
CA ILE A 7 4.93 -5.34 -19.10
C ILE A 7 5.13 -5.78 -17.67
N THR A 8 6.27 -5.41 -17.08
CA THR A 8 6.52 -5.53 -15.65
C THR A 8 5.44 -4.72 -14.93
N ARG A 9 4.81 -5.27 -13.89
CA ARG A 9 3.76 -4.60 -13.12
C ARG A 9 4.16 -4.52 -11.66
N ASN A 10 3.87 -3.40 -11.03
CA ASN A 10 3.99 -3.22 -9.59
C ASN A 10 2.80 -3.87 -8.92
N ASP A 11 3.05 -4.72 -7.92
CA ASP A 11 2.02 -5.43 -7.18
C ASP A 11 1.84 -4.79 -5.80
N TYR A 12 0.64 -4.29 -5.54
CA TYR A 12 0.26 -3.69 -4.28
C TYR A 12 -0.66 -4.62 -3.53
N ARG A 13 -0.30 -4.95 -2.30
CA ARG A 13 -1.10 -5.73 -1.37
C ARG A 13 -1.53 -4.85 -0.21
N CYS A 14 -2.82 -4.70 -0.01
CA CYS A 14 -3.42 -3.77 0.94
C CYS A 14 -4.23 -4.52 1.99
N SER A 15 -4.04 -4.18 3.26
CA SER A 15 -4.83 -4.68 4.37
C SER A 15 -5.32 -3.54 5.24
N ILE A 16 -6.47 -3.73 5.88
CA ILE A 16 -7.10 -2.76 6.77
C ILE A 16 -7.63 -3.46 8.01
N GLU A 17 -7.31 -2.91 9.16
CA GLU A 17 -7.78 -3.39 10.46
C GLU A 17 -8.11 -2.19 11.36
N ARG A 18 -9.01 -2.35 12.33
CA ARG A 18 -9.18 -1.34 13.38
C ARG A 18 -8.16 -1.60 14.49
N ASN A 19 -7.47 -0.57 14.92
CA ASN A 19 -6.59 -0.65 16.09
C ASN A 19 -7.40 -0.50 17.39
N GLN A 20 -6.72 -0.69 18.53
CA GLN A 20 -7.33 -0.58 19.86
C GLN A 20 -7.95 0.80 20.14
N SER A 21 -7.48 1.85 19.49
CA SER A 21 -8.03 3.21 19.58
C SER A 21 -9.20 3.46 18.63
N GLY A 22 -9.70 2.42 17.93
CA GLY A 22 -10.80 2.51 16.96
C GLY A 22 -10.42 3.13 15.61
N LYS A 23 -9.15 3.50 15.39
CA LYS A 23 -8.68 4.03 14.10
C LYS A 23 -8.46 2.90 13.10
N TYR A 24 -8.74 3.17 11.84
CA TYR A 24 -8.37 2.28 10.75
C TYR A 24 -6.87 2.34 10.52
N CYS A 25 -6.20 1.20 10.62
CA CYS A 25 -4.79 0.99 10.32
C CYS A 25 -4.70 0.30 8.97
N LEU A 26 -4.21 1.02 7.97
CA LEU A 26 -4.02 0.51 6.63
C LEU A 26 -2.56 0.19 6.43
N ARG A 27 -2.28 -1.02 5.96
CA ARG A 27 -0.93 -1.51 5.66
C ARG A 27 -0.87 -1.82 4.17
N LEU A 28 0.16 -1.33 3.51
CA LEU A 28 0.44 -1.59 2.12
C LEU A 28 1.81 -2.25 2.00
N ARG A 29 1.89 -3.27 1.16
CA ARG A 29 3.16 -3.83 0.69
C ARG A 29 3.17 -3.72 -0.82
N VAL A 30 4.14 -3.00 -1.35
CA VAL A 30 4.37 -2.89 -2.78
C VAL A 30 5.61 -3.70 -3.16
N ASN A 31 5.47 -4.50 -4.21
CA ASN A 31 6.58 -5.17 -4.88
C ASN A 31 6.84 -4.44 -6.20
N TYR A 32 8.07 -3.93 -6.35
CA TYR A 32 8.58 -3.27 -7.55
C TYR A 32 9.53 -4.22 -8.28
N PRO A 33 9.06 -5.00 -9.28
CA PRO A 33 9.90 -6.03 -9.88
C PRO A 33 11.03 -5.46 -10.72
N ARG A 34 10.90 -4.21 -11.21
CA ARG A 34 11.96 -3.48 -11.93
C ARG A 34 13.25 -3.41 -11.11
N HIS A 35 13.10 -3.23 -9.80
CA HIS A 35 14.21 -3.04 -8.86
C HIS A 35 14.43 -4.23 -7.92
N ALA A 36 13.68 -5.33 -8.10
CA ALA A 36 13.61 -6.46 -7.17
C ALA A 36 13.43 -6.01 -5.70
N TRP A 37 12.64 -4.96 -5.48
CA TRP A 37 12.51 -4.30 -4.20
C TRP A 37 11.08 -4.35 -3.66
N THR A 38 10.95 -4.56 -2.36
CA THR A 38 9.66 -4.51 -1.66
C THR A 38 9.68 -3.42 -0.61
N LEU A 39 8.67 -2.54 -0.66
CA LEU A 39 8.44 -1.50 0.32
C LEU A 39 7.15 -1.79 1.08
N SER A 40 7.22 -1.74 2.41
CA SER A 40 6.04 -1.85 3.28
C SER A 40 5.80 -0.54 4.00
N VAL A 41 4.58 -0.02 3.92
CA VAL A 41 4.15 1.24 4.54
C VAL A 41 2.81 1.09 5.24
N TYR A 42 2.51 2.00 6.16
CA TYR A 42 1.21 2.06 6.79
C TYR A 42 0.79 3.51 7.08
N PHE A 43 -0.50 3.71 7.27
CA PHE A 43 -1.07 4.95 7.78
C PHE A 43 -2.33 4.69 8.62
N LEU A 44 -2.75 5.70 9.38
CA LEU A 44 -3.95 5.64 10.21
C LEU A 44 -5.01 6.62 9.70
N ALA A 45 -6.27 6.22 9.75
CA ALA A 45 -7.41 7.08 9.44
C ALA A 45 -8.52 6.94 10.49
N SER A 46 -9.26 8.02 10.74
CA SER A 46 -10.35 8.04 11.72
C SER A 46 -11.67 7.48 11.18
N SER A 47 -11.81 7.32 9.87
CA SER A 47 -12.99 6.73 9.23
C SER A 47 -12.59 5.91 8.01
N PHE A 48 -13.51 5.04 7.57
CA PHE A 48 -13.29 4.21 6.38
C PHE A 48 -13.16 5.06 5.11
N ASP A 49 -13.97 6.10 4.92
CA ASP A 49 -13.86 6.97 3.75
C ASP A 49 -12.53 7.72 3.70
N ARG A 50 -12.05 8.21 4.86
CA ARG A 50 -10.72 8.83 4.96
C ARG A 50 -9.62 7.82 4.67
N ALA A 51 -9.78 6.57 5.11
CA ALA A 51 -8.87 5.49 4.78
C ALA A 51 -8.81 5.23 3.27
N MET A 52 -9.95 5.14 2.59
CA MET A 52 -10.00 4.88 1.15
C MET A 52 -9.45 6.03 0.34
N LYS A 53 -9.77 7.28 0.70
CA LYS A 53 -9.18 8.46 0.05
C LYS A 53 -7.66 8.46 0.23
N LYS A 54 -7.17 8.20 1.43
CA LYS A 54 -5.73 8.18 1.70
C LYS A 54 -5.03 7.01 0.99
N LEU A 55 -5.72 5.90 0.82
CA LEU A 55 -5.22 4.74 0.06
C LEU A 55 -5.02 5.08 -1.42
N GLU A 56 -5.97 5.79 -2.04
CA GLU A 56 -5.83 6.28 -3.41
C GLU A 56 -4.63 7.21 -3.55
N GLU A 57 -4.52 8.22 -2.68
CA GLU A 57 -3.36 9.14 -2.64
C GLU A 57 -2.03 8.39 -2.44
N ALA A 58 -2.03 7.38 -1.56
CA ALA A 58 -0.85 6.56 -1.28
C ALA A 58 -0.42 5.73 -2.50
N LEU A 59 -1.37 5.07 -3.18
CA LEU A 59 -1.05 4.30 -4.38
C LEU A 59 -0.50 5.19 -5.49
N ASP A 60 -1.12 6.36 -5.71
CA ASP A 60 -0.65 7.32 -6.72
C ASP A 60 0.76 7.84 -6.40
N PHE A 61 1.01 8.21 -5.14
CA PHE A 61 2.34 8.63 -4.67
C PHE A 61 3.41 7.54 -4.87
N LEU A 62 3.13 6.32 -4.40
CA LEU A 62 4.07 5.18 -4.50
C LEU A 62 4.38 4.82 -5.95
N GLN A 63 3.39 4.98 -6.84
CA GLN A 63 3.53 4.68 -8.25
C GLN A 63 4.34 5.76 -8.99
N ARG A 64 4.12 7.05 -8.68
CA ARG A 64 4.84 8.18 -9.30
C ARG A 64 6.28 8.31 -8.83
N HIS A 65 6.58 7.82 -7.62
CA HIS A 65 7.87 8.03 -6.98
C HIS A 65 8.67 6.74 -6.81
N GLU A 66 8.38 5.67 -7.56
CA GLU A 66 9.11 4.38 -7.49
C GLU A 66 10.64 4.57 -7.53
N GLU A 67 11.17 5.24 -8.56
CA GLU A 67 12.62 5.39 -8.73
C GLU A 67 13.26 6.15 -7.56
N LYS A 68 12.61 7.21 -7.09
CA LYS A 68 13.06 8.00 -5.94
C LYS A 68 12.99 7.15 -4.66
N LEU A 69 11.88 6.46 -4.42
CA LEU A 69 11.75 5.60 -3.25
C LEU A 69 12.81 4.48 -3.24
N TRP A 70 13.11 3.90 -4.39
CA TRP A 70 14.14 2.86 -4.52
C TRP A 70 15.55 3.41 -4.28
N PHE A 71 15.92 4.51 -4.95
CA PHE A 71 17.25 5.13 -4.81
C PHE A 71 17.57 5.44 -3.35
N TRP A 72 16.62 6.01 -2.62
CA TRP A 72 16.82 6.38 -1.21
C TRP A 72 16.55 5.22 -0.23
N GLY A 73 15.89 4.15 -0.68
CA GLY A 73 15.52 3.01 0.16
C GLY A 73 16.51 1.85 0.10
N VAL A 74 17.27 1.72 -0.99
CA VAL A 74 18.18 0.59 -1.26
C VAL A 74 19.60 1.04 -1.55
N ASP A 75 19.79 2.05 -2.40
CA ASP A 75 21.12 2.46 -2.89
C ASP A 75 21.93 3.23 -1.82
N ARG A 76 21.24 3.82 -0.83
CA ARG A 76 21.85 4.49 0.32
C ARG A 76 21.27 3.98 1.63
N ALA A 77 21.61 2.74 2.01
CA ALA A 77 21.11 2.11 3.24
C ALA A 77 21.36 2.93 4.53
N GLU A 78 22.35 3.83 4.54
CA GLU A 78 22.62 4.76 5.66
C GLU A 78 21.65 5.97 5.69
N ASP A 79 20.97 6.27 4.57
CA ASP A 79 20.03 7.40 4.38
C ASP A 79 18.55 7.00 4.44
N MET A 80 18.21 5.87 5.06
CA MET A 80 16.80 5.46 5.26
C MET A 80 15.95 6.53 5.98
N GLY A 81 16.57 7.52 6.63
CA GLY A 81 15.91 8.69 7.19
C GLY A 81 15.19 9.56 6.16
N PHE A 82 15.76 9.75 4.97
CA PHE A 82 15.14 10.59 3.93
C PHE A 82 13.91 9.93 3.32
N SER A 83 13.97 8.61 3.05
CA SER A 83 12.82 7.83 2.63
C SER A 83 11.68 7.88 3.67
N ALA A 84 12.03 7.87 4.97
CA ALA A 84 11.04 7.95 6.04
C ALA A 84 10.37 9.33 6.13
N GLU A 85 11.13 10.43 6.00
CA GLU A 85 10.56 11.79 5.98
C GLU A 85 9.75 12.05 4.70
N PHE A 86 10.21 11.56 3.54
CA PHE A 86 9.48 11.68 2.28
C PHE A 86 8.13 10.92 2.32
N LEU A 87 8.10 9.73 2.93
CA LEU A 87 6.84 9.02 3.18
C LEU A 87 5.93 9.77 4.16
N LYS A 88 6.51 10.40 5.17
CA LYS A 88 5.78 11.15 6.21
C LYS A 88 5.15 12.42 5.67
N GLU A 89 5.79 13.12 4.72
CA GLU A 89 5.19 14.21 3.96
C GLU A 89 3.93 13.75 3.20
N ALA A 90 3.96 12.53 2.66
CA ALA A 90 2.80 11.89 2.07
C ALA A 90 1.82 11.29 3.09
N GLY A 91 2.03 11.48 4.40
CA GLY A 91 1.19 10.96 5.47
C GLY A 91 1.28 9.45 5.70
N MET A 92 2.36 8.82 5.22
CA MET A 92 2.66 7.40 5.37
C MET A 92 3.87 7.19 6.28
N ARG A 93 4.04 5.97 6.78
CA ARG A 93 5.20 5.58 7.59
C ARG A 93 5.71 4.22 7.12
N LEU A 94 7.01 3.98 7.27
CA LEU A 94 7.57 2.64 7.05
C LEU A 94 6.93 1.63 7.99
N ASP A 95 6.45 0.53 7.43
CA ASP A 95 5.94 -0.60 8.18
C ASP A 95 7.07 -1.59 8.45
N ARG A 96 7.62 -1.53 9.67
CA ARG A 96 8.73 -2.38 10.13
C ARG A 96 8.26 -3.70 10.76
N ARG A 97 6.96 -3.99 10.75
CA ARG A 97 6.45 -5.24 11.31
C ARG A 97 6.84 -6.40 10.40
N ALA A 98 7.37 -7.47 10.98
CA ALA A 98 7.85 -8.63 10.22
C ALA A 98 6.73 -9.30 9.40
N GLU A 99 5.54 -9.43 10.00
CA GLU A 99 4.40 -10.11 9.37
C GLU A 99 3.44 -9.13 8.71
N PHE A 100 3.00 -9.46 7.49
CA PHE A 100 1.92 -8.76 6.80
C PHE A 100 0.60 -9.52 6.98
N PRO A 101 -0.55 -8.84 7.12
CA PRO A 101 -1.81 -9.53 7.38
C PRO A 101 -2.16 -10.49 6.25
N LYS A 102 -2.66 -11.67 6.62
CA LYS A 102 -3.07 -12.70 5.65
C LYS A 102 -4.25 -12.21 4.79
N ARG A 103 -5.22 -11.54 5.43
CA ARG A 103 -6.36 -10.90 4.76
C ARG A 103 -5.93 -9.59 4.13
N ALA A 104 -5.84 -9.60 2.81
CA ALA A 104 -5.43 -8.45 2.03
C ALA A 104 -6.01 -8.51 0.62
N THR A 105 -6.29 -7.35 0.06
CA THR A 105 -6.69 -7.19 -1.35
C THR A 105 -5.46 -6.79 -2.16
N SER A 106 -5.31 -7.34 -3.35
CA SER A 106 -4.15 -7.07 -4.21
C SER A 106 -4.55 -6.40 -5.52
N VAL A 107 -3.65 -5.59 -6.05
CA VAL A 107 -3.78 -4.92 -7.35
C VAL A 107 -2.42 -4.85 -8.05
N SER A 108 -2.42 -5.15 -9.34
CA SER A 108 -1.24 -5.05 -10.20
C SER A 108 -1.36 -3.90 -11.19
N LEU A 109 -0.43 -2.94 -11.13
CA LEU A 109 -0.41 -1.74 -11.96
C LEU A 109 0.83 -1.71 -12.85
N ALA A 110 0.72 -1.25 -14.09
CA ALA A 110 1.93 -1.01 -14.89
C ALA A 110 2.68 0.22 -14.35
N PRO A 111 4.01 0.19 -14.21
CA PRO A 111 4.87 1.29 -13.74
C PRO A 111 4.53 2.61 -14.43
N GLU A 112 4.72 3.72 -13.72
CA GLU A 112 4.59 5.11 -14.22
C GLU A 112 3.18 5.51 -14.71
N ARG A 113 2.23 4.57 -14.81
CA ARG A 113 0.82 4.89 -15.06
C ARG A 113 0.15 5.37 -13.77
N GLU A 114 -0.69 6.39 -13.90
CA GLU A 114 -1.60 6.79 -12.82
C GLU A 114 -2.51 5.62 -12.42
N VAL A 115 -2.91 5.60 -11.15
CA VAL A 115 -3.80 4.57 -10.61
C VAL A 115 -5.20 4.80 -11.20
N PRO A 116 -5.71 3.90 -12.07
CA PRO A 116 -7.03 4.09 -12.66
C PRO A 116 -8.12 3.96 -11.60
N ALA A 117 -9.08 4.90 -11.58
CA ALA A 117 -10.20 4.88 -10.64
C ALA A 117 -11.01 3.57 -10.68
N SER A 118 -11.09 2.92 -11.86
CA SER A 118 -11.76 1.62 -12.04
C SER A 118 -11.20 0.50 -11.16
N ILE A 119 -9.93 0.62 -10.75
CA ILE A 119 -9.23 -0.37 -9.95
C ILE A 119 -9.47 -0.16 -8.45
N LEU A 120 -9.81 1.05 -8.03
CA LEU A 120 -10.08 1.38 -6.63
C LEU A 120 -11.41 0.79 -6.15
N GLY A 121 -12.39 0.61 -7.03
CA GLY A 121 -13.71 0.06 -6.68
C GLY A 121 -13.65 -1.35 -6.09
N PRO A 122 -13.07 -2.35 -6.78
CA PRO A 122 -12.85 -3.69 -6.23
C PRO A 122 -12.01 -3.68 -4.94
N MET A 123 -10.98 -2.83 -4.89
CA MET A 123 -10.11 -2.76 -3.70
C MET A 123 -10.87 -2.24 -2.48
N ARG A 124 -11.66 -1.18 -2.65
CA ARG A 124 -12.54 -0.63 -1.61
C ARG A 124 -13.53 -1.68 -1.09
N ARG A 125 -14.15 -2.47 -1.99
CA ARG A 125 -15.08 -3.54 -1.59
C ARG A 125 -14.38 -4.62 -0.77
N GLY A 126 -13.27 -5.18 -1.24
CA GLY A 126 -12.55 -6.22 -0.50
C GLY A 126 -12.02 -5.74 0.87
N LEU A 127 -11.65 -4.47 0.97
CA LEU A 127 -11.26 -3.86 2.25
C LEU A 127 -12.47 -3.64 3.17
N ALA A 128 -13.65 -3.28 2.66
CA ALA A 128 -14.87 -3.17 3.45
C ALA A 128 -15.29 -4.53 4.02
N GLU A 129 -15.33 -5.57 3.17
CA GLU A 129 -15.66 -6.95 3.56
C GLU A 129 -14.70 -7.46 4.66
N SER A 130 -13.40 -7.14 4.55
CA SER A 130 -12.40 -7.51 5.55
C SER A 130 -12.68 -6.89 6.94
N VAL A 131 -13.21 -5.67 6.99
CA VAL A 131 -13.60 -4.99 8.25
C VAL A 131 -14.88 -5.59 8.81
N GLU A 132 -15.87 -5.85 7.96
CA GLU A 132 -17.17 -6.40 8.37
C GLU A 132 -17.04 -7.81 8.95
N MET A 133 -16.27 -8.69 8.33
CA MET A 133 -16.04 -10.05 8.83
C MET A 133 -15.42 -10.07 10.23
N VAL A 134 -14.50 -9.14 10.53
CA VAL A 134 -13.92 -9.02 11.88
C VAL A 134 -14.97 -8.57 12.89
N ARG A 135 -15.85 -7.65 12.50
CA ARG A 135 -16.94 -7.20 13.37
C ARG A 135 -17.93 -8.32 13.65
N SER A 136 -18.29 -9.10 12.64
CA SER A 136 -19.22 -10.24 12.80
C SER A 136 -18.63 -11.34 13.68
N ALA A 137 -17.32 -11.61 13.57
CA ALA A 137 -16.63 -12.56 14.46
C ALA A 137 -16.62 -12.08 15.92
N ALA A 138 -16.41 -10.77 16.16
CA ALA A 138 -16.38 -10.21 17.51
C ALA A 138 -17.77 -10.05 18.16
N ALA A 139 -18.86 -10.14 17.40
CA ALA A 139 -20.23 -9.99 17.90
C ALA A 139 -20.97 -11.34 18.08
N GLY A 140 -20.32 -12.46 17.74
CA GLY A 140 -20.86 -13.81 17.83
C GLY A 140 -20.38 -14.64 19.03
N ASP A 141 -19.56 -14.05 19.91
CA ASP A 141 -19.22 -14.55 21.25
C ASP A 141 -20.09 -13.85 22.31
#